data_AF-A0A3P7JB99-F1
#
_entry.id   AF-A0A3P7JB99-F1
#
_cell.length_a   1.000
_cell.length_b   1.000
_cell.length_c   1.000
_cell.angle_alpha   90.00
_cell.angle_beta   90.00
_cell.angle_gamma   90.00
#
_symmetry.space_group_name_H-M   'P 1'
#
loop_
_entity.id
_entity.type
_entity.pdbx_description
1 polymer ?
#
loop_
_entity_poly.entity_id
_entity_poly.type
_entity_poly.pdbx_seq_one_letter_code
_entity_poly.pdbx_strand_id
1 'polypeptide(L)'
;MFRRKERRSFFFRQLLSSADLTLAYGRRYGLVGRNGIGKTTLISMISSGHLKIPSGISMLSVEQEVVGDDTRVVDAVLASDSRRQAMIDKEHTLQARLNK
;
A
#
# COMPACT_ATOMS: atom_id res chain seq x y z
N MET A 1 32.03 22.01 23.63
CA MET A 1 32.15 20.55 23.41
C MET A 1 31.06 20.14 22.42
N PHE A 2 31.42 19.95 21.15
CA PHE A 2 30.51 19.71 20.02
C PHE A 2 29.95 18.29 20.04
N ARG A 3 28.61 18.16 20.03
CA ARG A 3 27.90 16.87 20.01
C ARG A 3 27.79 16.38 18.56
N ARG A 4 28.46 15.27 18.28
CA ARG A 4 28.63 14.62 16.98
C ARG A 4 27.27 14.34 16.31
N LYS A 5 27.10 14.84 15.08
CA LYS A 5 26.00 14.50 14.16
C LYS A 5 26.12 13.02 13.78
N GLU A 6 25.17 12.18 14.20
CA GLU A 6 25.12 10.77 13.83
C GLU A 6 24.79 10.66 12.33
N ARG A 7 25.76 10.25 11.53
CA ARG A 7 25.50 9.83 10.14
C ARG A 7 24.69 8.54 10.22
N ARG A 8 23.40 8.59 9.88
CA ARG A 8 22.62 7.39 9.59
C ARG A 8 23.20 6.75 8.33
N SER A 9 24.13 5.82 8.52
CA SER A 9 24.53 4.90 7.47
C SER A 9 23.32 4.02 7.16
N PHE A 10 22.66 4.26 6.03
CA PHE A 10 21.75 3.29 5.42
C PHE A 10 22.62 2.10 4.97
N PHE A 11 22.99 1.23 5.90
CA PHE A 11 23.56 -0.06 5.57
C PHE A 11 22.55 -0.78 4.69
N PHE A 12 22.94 -1.12 3.46
CA PHE A 12 22.17 -1.96 2.54
C PHE A 12 22.15 -3.39 3.11
N ARG A 13 21.45 -3.58 4.23
CA ARG A 13 21.26 -4.89 4.84
C ARG A 13 20.20 -5.58 4.01
N GLN A 14 20.61 -6.58 3.25
CA GLN A 14 19.68 -7.43 2.52
C GLN A 14 18.73 -8.11 3.52
N LEU A 15 17.49 -7.63 3.57
CA LEU A 15 16.47 -8.12 4.52
C LEU A 15 15.88 -9.45 4.08
N LEU A 16 15.89 -9.72 2.77
CA LEU A 16 15.37 -10.92 2.13
C LEU A 16 16.41 -11.43 1.12
N SER A 17 16.80 -12.69 1.25
CA SER A 17 17.73 -13.36 0.34
C SER A 17 17.22 -14.76 0.03
N SER A 18 17.04 -15.08 -1.25
CA SER A 18 16.70 -16.43 -1.73
C SER A 18 15.59 -17.11 -0.92
N ALA A 19 14.46 -16.42 -0.76
CA ALA A 19 13.31 -16.93 -0.03
C ALA A 19 12.22 -17.37 -1.01
N ASP A 20 11.81 -18.63 -0.90
CA ASP A 20 10.65 -19.17 -1.61
C ASP A 20 9.40 -19.07 -0.73
N LEU A 21 8.33 -18.47 -1.26
CA LEU A 21 7.04 -18.35 -0.58
C LEU A 21 5.97 -19.09 -1.38
N THR A 22 5.40 -20.13 -0.80
CA THR A 22 4.29 -20.88 -1.39
C THR A 22 3.01 -20.61 -0.60
N LEU A 23 1.99 -20.08 -1.29
CA LEU A 23 0.67 -19.80 -0.72
C LEU A 23 -0.36 -20.70 -1.40
N ALA A 24 -1.17 -21.40 -0.62
CA ALA A 24 -2.28 -22.19 -1.14
C ALA A 24 -3.59 -21.37 -1.14
N TYR A 25 -4.37 -21.53 -2.21
CA TYR A 25 -5.70 -20.93 -2.30
C TYR A 25 -6.60 -21.35 -1.14
N GLY A 26 -7.44 -20.43 -0.66
CA GLY A 26 -8.38 -20.66 0.43
C GLY A 26 -7.77 -20.70 1.85
N ARG A 27 -6.46 -20.42 1.98
CA ARG A 27 -5.78 -20.38 3.29
C ARG A 27 -5.46 -18.96 3.73
N ARG A 28 -5.42 -18.74 5.04
CA ARG A 28 -5.01 -17.49 5.68
C ARG A 28 -3.62 -17.66 6.27
N TYR A 29 -2.70 -16.75 5.94
CA TYR A 29 -1.32 -16.76 6.40
C TYR A 29 -1.02 -15.49 7.20
N GLY A 30 -0.20 -15.59 8.24
CA GLY A 30 0.27 -14.47 9.04
C GLY A 30 1.79 -14.35 8.98
N LEU A 31 2.30 -13.12 8.82
CA LEU A 31 3.73 -12.83 8.82
C LEU A 31 4.16 -12.29 10.19
N VAL A 32 4.90 -13.10 10.96
CA VAL A 32 5.33 -12.78 12.32
C VAL A 32 6.86 -12.70 12.40
N GLY A 33 7.37 -11.79 13.23
CA GLY A 33 8.81 -11.55 13.37
C GLY A 33 9.11 -10.30 14.20
N ARG A 34 10.36 -10.08 14.57
CA ARG A 34 10.78 -8.87 15.31
C ARG A 34 10.59 -7.60 14.46
N ASN A 35 10.45 -6.44 15.11
CA ASN A 35 10.41 -5.17 14.39
C ASN A 35 11.74 -4.91 13.67
N GLY A 36 11.69 -4.36 12.46
CA GLY A 36 12.88 -4.09 11.65
C GLY A 36 13.45 -5.29 10.88
N ILE A 37 12.82 -6.47 10.93
CA ILE A 37 13.30 -7.64 10.18
C ILE A 37 12.87 -7.65 8.70
N GLY A 38 12.08 -6.67 8.26
CA GLY A 38 11.64 -6.54 6.86
C GLY A 38 10.24 -7.06 6.54
N LYS A 39 9.36 -7.22 7.54
CA LYS A 39 7.95 -7.63 7.32
C LYS A 39 7.20 -6.68 6.38
N THR A 40 7.22 -5.38 6.69
CA THR A 40 6.62 -4.35 5.86
C THR A 40 7.31 -4.25 4.50
N THR A 41 8.63 -4.48 4.44
CA THR A 41 9.39 -4.53 3.18
C THR A 41 8.93 -5.70 2.30
N LEU A 42 8.73 -6.90 2.86
CA LEU A 42 8.21 -8.05 2.11
C LEU A 42 6.82 -7.75 1.53
N ILE A 43 5.91 -7.23 2.36
CA ILE A 43 4.55 -6.88 1.94
C ILE A 43 4.59 -5.80 0.85
N SER A 44 5.44 -4.78 0.99
CA SER A 44 5.59 -3.71 0.00
C SER A 44 6.18 -4.20 -1.33
N MET A 45 7.12 -5.14 -1.31
CA MET A 45 7.66 -5.77 -2.54
C MET A 45 6.61 -6.61 -3.26
N ILE A 46 5.76 -7.32 -2.51
CA ILE A 46 4.61 -8.04 -3.05
C ILE A 46 3.63 -7.03 -3.68
N SER A 47 3.21 -6.00 -2.93
CA SER A 47 2.19 -5.03 -3.38
C SER A 47 2.62 -4.18 -4.57
N SER A 48 3.90 -3.84 -4.67
CA SER A 48 4.46 -3.01 -5.75
C SER A 48 4.69 -3.78 -7.06
N GLY A 49 4.40 -5.09 -7.09
CA GLY A 49 4.54 -5.90 -8.30
C GLY A 49 6.00 -6.20 -8.69
N HIS A 50 6.97 -5.95 -7.80
CA HIS A 50 8.37 -6.33 -8.02
C HIS A 50 8.58 -7.85 -8.04
N LEU A 51 7.61 -8.61 -7.53
CA LEU A 51 7.57 -10.06 -7.61
C LEU A 51 6.65 -10.49 -8.76
N LYS A 52 7.08 -11.48 -9.55
CA LYS A 52 6.25 -12.08 -10.59
C LYS A 52 5.12 -12.87 -9.93
N ILE A 53 3.92 -12.29 -9.92
CA ILE A 53 2.71 -12.95 -9.41
C ILE A 53 2.02 -13.67 -10.59
N PRO A 54 1.68 -14.97 -10.47
CA PRO A 54 0.90 -15.69 -11.47
C PRO A 54 -0.42 -15.00 -11.85
N SER A 55 -0.83 -15.16 -13.11
CA SER A 55 -2.14 -14.72 -13.58
C SER A 55 -3.25 -15.44 -12.80
N GLY A 56 -4.24 -14.68 -12.31
CA GLY A 56 -5.37 -15.21 -11.53
C GLY A 56 -5.28 -14.96 -10.02
N ILE A 57 -4.20 -14.38 -9.52
CA ILE A 57 -4.11 -13.93 -8.12
C ILE A 57 -4.47 -12.44 -8.06
N SER A 58 -5.55 -12.10 -7.36
CA SER A 58 -5.88 -10.72 -7.02
C SER A 58 -5.12 -10.30 -5.76
N MET A 59 -4.53 -9.12 -5.81
CA MET A 59 -3.76 -8.56 -4.71
C MET A 59 -4.35 -7.21 -4.34
N LEU A 60 -4.63 -7.04 -3.04
CA LEU A 60 -5.04 -5.77 -2.44
C LEU A 60 -4.10 -5.49 -1.28
N SER A 61 -3.45 -4.32 -1.31
CA SER A 61 -2.60 -3.85 -0.23
C SER A 61 -3.28 -2.67 0.45
N VAL A 62 -3.23 -2.65 1.77
CA VAL A 62 -3.71 -1.53 2.60
C VAL A 62 -2.49 -0.96 3.30
N GLU A 63 -2.29 0.36 3.22
CA GLU A 63 -1.19 1.01 3.91
C GLU A 63 -1.39 0.97 5.42
N GLN A 64 -0.30 0.82 6.17
CA GLN A 64 -0.36 0.55 7.61
C GLN A 64 -0.80 1.75 8.44
N GLU A 65 -0.81 2.96 7.87
CA GLU A 65 -1.24 4.18 8.54
C GLU A 65 -1.89 5.13 7.53
N VAL A 66 -3.17 5.45 7.74
CA VAL A 66 -3.80 6.61 7.11
C VAL A 66 -3.84 7.68 8.20
N VAL A 67 -3.35 8.88 7.90
CA VAL A 67 -3.52 10.00 8.83
C VAL A 67 -5.02 10.25 8.93
N GLY A 68 -5.59 9.93 10.10
CA GLY A 68 -7.00 10.18 10.36
C GLY A 68 -7.24 11.68 10.39
N ASP A 69 -8.18 12.14 9.58
CA ASP A 69 -8.73 13.48 9.63
C ASP A 69 -10.17 13.42 10.20
N ASP A 70 -10.84 14.57 10.25
CA ASP A 70 -12.23 14.67 10.70
C ASP A 70 -13.25 14.12 9.67
N THR A 71 -12.79 13.46 8.59
CA THR A 71 -13.67 12.86 7.60
C THR A 71 -14.48 11.73 8.22
N ARG A 72 -15.79 11.73 7.98
CA ARG A 72 -16.66 10.66 8.47
C ARG A 72 -16.28 9.35 7.80
N VAL A 73 -16.37 8.25 8.55
CA VAL A 73 -16.05 6.89 8.06
C VAL A 73 -16.80 6.57 6.76
N VAL A 74 -18.07 6.96 6.66
CA VAL A 74 -18.89 6.73 5.45
C VAL A 74 -18.33 7.47 4.23
N ASP A 75 -17.86 8.70 4.42
CA ASP A 75 -17.34 9.54 3.34
C ASP A 75 -15.97 9.01 2.89
N ALA A 76 -15.12 8.58 3.83
CA ALA A 76 -13.84 7.94 3.53
C ALA A 76 -14.01 6.64 2.71
N VAL A 77 -14.98 5.79 3.07
CA VAL A 77 -15.29 4.56 2.32
C VAL A 77 -15.81 4.90 0.92
N LEU A 78 -16.73 5.86 0.80
CA LEU A 78 -17.28 6.30 -0.49
C LEU A 78 -16.22 6.94 -1.40
N ALA A 79 -15.22 7.60 -0.83
CA ALA A 79 -14.09 8.20 -1.56
C ALA A 79 -13.05 7.14 -1.99
N SER A 80 -12.95 6.00 -1.30
CA SER A 80 -12.05 4.92 -1.68
C SER A 80 -12.43 4.23 -3.00
N ASP A 81 -13.68 4.37 -3.45
CA ASP A 81 -14.12 3.87 -4.76
C ASP A 81 -13.66 4.81 -5.89
N SER A 82 -12.48 4.51 -6.43
CA SER A 82 -11.87 5.30 -7.50
C SER A 82 -12.70 5.32 -8.79
N ARG A 83 -13.51 4.28 -9.05
CA ARG A 83 -14.38 4.26 -10.23
C ARG A 83 -15.55 5.20 -10.05
N ARG A 84 -16.19 5.17 -8.87
CA ARG A 84 -17.29 6.08 -8.53
C ARG A 84 -16.83 7.53 -8.64
N GLN A 85 -15.69 7.87 -8.04
CA GLN A 85 -15.15 9.23 -8.06
C GLN A 85 -14.90 9.71 -9.49
N ALA A 86 -14.27 8.87 -10.33
CA ALA A 86 -14.01 9.21 -11.73
C ALA A 86 -15.28 9.47 -12.56
N MET A 87 -16.40 8.83 -12.22
CA MET A 87 -17.69 9.05 -12.92
C MET A 87 -18.36 10.34 -12.46
N ILE A 88 -18.27 10.68 -11.18
CA ILE A 88 -18.78 11.95 -10.63
C ILE A 88 -18.02 13.13 -11.22
N ASP A 89 -16.69 13.03 -11.31
CA ASP A 89 -15.86 14.10 -11.91
C ASP A 89 -16.21 14.31 -13.40
N LYS A 90 -16.51 13.22 -14.12
CA LYS A 90 -17.01 13.26 -15.50
C LYS A 90 -18.39 13.90 -15.60
N GLU A 91 -19.31 13.57 -14.69
CA GLU A 91 -20.63 14.20 -14.66
C GLU A 91 -20.53 15.71 -14.47
N HIS A 92 -19.74 16.14 -13.47
CA HIS A 92 -19.56 17.55 -13.14
C HIS A 92 -18.93 18.33 -14.31
N THR A 93 -17.94 17.75 -14.98
CA THR A 93 -17.34 18.36 -16.18
C THR A 93 -18.29 18.45 -17.36
N LEU A 94 -19.19 17.47 -17.54
CA LEU A 94 -20.20 17.50 -18.60
C LEU A 94 -21.32 18.53 -18.31
N GLN A 95 -21.79 18.62 -17.06
CA GLN A 95 -22.78 19.62 -16.65
C GLN A 95 -22.24 21.05 -16.82
N ALA A 96 -20.98 21.28 -16.47
CA ALA A 96 -20.33 22.58 -16.68
C ALA A 96 -20.19 22.99 -18.16
N ARG A 97 -20.15 22.01 -19.08
CA ARG A 97 -20.15 22.27 -20.53
C ARG A 97 -21.55 22.53 -21.08
N LEU A 98 -22.57 21.96 -20.46
CA LEU A 98 -23.99 22.13 -20.85
C LEU A 98 -24.57 23.47 -20.38
N ASN A 99 -24.08 24.00 -19.25
CA ASN A 99 -24.53 25.27 -18.68
C ASN A 99 -23.73 26.51 -19.17
N LYS A 100 -23.00 26.38 -20.30
CA LYS A 100 -22.34 27.47 -21.02
C LYS A 100 -23.05 27.71 -22.34
#